data_AF-A0A438M067-F1
#
_entry.id   AF-A0A438M067-F1
#
_cell.length_a   1.000
_cell.length_b   1.000
_cell.length_c   1.000
_cell.angle_alpha   90.00
_cell.angle_beta   90.00
_cell.angle_gamma   90.00
#
_symmetry.space_group_name_H-M   'P 1'
#
loop_
_entity.id
_entity.type
_entity.pdbx_description
1 polymer ?
#
loop_
_entity_poly.entity_id
_entity_poly.type
_entity_poly.pdbx_seq_one_letter_code
_entity_poly.pdbx_strand_id
1 'polypeptide(L)'
;MSETTEPRLLGSQISLFDHALRLHRQSPDAPLARDGEPYPDEDLHRSSAEPPEDRRLEGMDVAVVLDAHFARADAAPAELADAFHGLYIPIHHNEHIAAAALRADLRRVRRTGRWLVRHGTDRCAVTVGLALLATDWAEEDIELIQTIGLLSGHFGPLAAKALRRKLGGEALLWLAQRVAGWGRVYVVEELCQWGVSDAARAWLLRHSCDGDFLNGYFAGKVATAAHLHEAITGLDVDDDLIDNTSRMLNIMAQCSGMGMTLERYPPARVVLEAHVGHLARQAPATGRYVNAAAIADHLASKAPEQIGCAPEHRDHLVRSYLAVLDREEWCQAVRADLHRNEHFYAWFADNVAARLRLRAFTGGET
;
A
#
# COMPACT_ATOMS: atom_id res chain seq x y z
N MET A 1 13.68 49.37 -29.83
CA MET A 1 12.29 49.00 -29.50
C MET A 1 12.38 47.96 -28.42
N SER A 2 12.08 48.36 -27.18
CA SER A 2 12.17 47.49 -26.01
C SER A 2 10.86 46.73 -25.88
N GLU A 3 10.88 45.43 -26.18
CA GLU A 3 9.77 44.55 -25.85
C GLU A 3 9.63 44.47 -24.33
N THR A 4 8.49 44.93 -23.87
CA THR A 4 8.07 44.87 -22.48
C THR A 4 7.55 43.46 -22.27
N THR A 5 8.30 42.63 -21.54
CA THR A 5 7.84 41.30 -21.13
C THR A 5 6.64 41.50 -20.22
N GLU A 6 5.43 41.27 -20.75
CA GLU A 6 4.21 41.23 -19.94
C GLU A 6 4.34 40.16 -18.85
N PRO A 7 3.86 40.41 -17.63
CA PRO A 7 3.84 39.39 -16.59
C PRO A 7 2.92 38.25 -17.05
N ARG A 8 3.47 37.03 -17.14
CA ARG A 8 2.65 35.81 -17.19
C ARG A 8 1.63 35.89 -16.06
N LEU A 9 0.36 36.04 -16.41
CA LEU A 9 -0.77 35.85 -15.51
C LEU A 9 -0.60 34.45 -14.87
N LEU A 10 -0.19 34.43 -13.61
CA LEU A 10 -0.27 33.26 -12.75
C LEU A 10 -1.74 32.84 -12.73
N GLY A 11 -2.10 31.82 -13.52
CA GLY A 11 -3.42 31.19 -13.41
C GLY A 11 -3.66 30.82 -11.95
N SER A 12 -4.89 30.99 -11.46
CA SER A 12 -5.23 30.68 -10.07
C SER A 12 -4.70 29.29 -9.72
N GLN A 13 -3.68 29.21 -8.86
CA GLN A 13 -3.11 27.93 -8.45
C GLN A 13 -4.22 27.15 -7.74
N ILE A 14 -4.61 26.02 -8.34
CA ILE A 14 -5.58 25.11 -7.74
C ILE A 14 -4.97 24.51 -6.46
N SER A 15 -5.75 24.42 -5.39
CA SER A 15 -5.27 23.75 -4.18
C SER A 15 -5.04 22.26 -4.44
N LEU A 16 -4.15 21.64 -3.68
CA LEU A 16 -3.93 20.19 -3.76
C LEU A 16 -5.20 19.41 -3.44
N PHE A 17 -6.04 19.93 -2.54
CA PHE A 17 -7.35 19.35 -2.24
C PHE A 17 -8.29 19.40 -3.43
N ASP A 18 -8.44 20.55 -4.10
CA ASP A 18 -9.33 20.68 -5.25
C ASP A 18 -8.82 19.85 -6.45
N HIS A 19 -7.50 19.71 -6.58
CA HIS A 19 -6.88 18.79 -7.53
C HIS A 19 -7.24 17.33 -7.25
N ALA A 20 -7.06 16.87 -6.01
CA ALA A 20 -7.42 15.52 -5.60
C ALA A 20 -8.91 15.23 -5.79
N LEU A 21 -9.78 16.16 -5.38
CA LEU A 21 -11.23 16.05 -5.54
C LEU A 21 -11.64 15.97 -7.01
N ARG A 22 -11.01 16.76 -7.88
CA ARG A 22 -11.25 16.74 -9.33
C ARG A 22 -10.89 15.38 -9.93
N LEU A 23 -9.73 14.82 -9.56
CA LEU A 23 -9.30 13.50 -10.04
C LEU A 23 -10.21 12.39 -9.50
N HIS A 24 -10.56 12.44 -8.22
CA HIS A 24 -11.47 11.46 -7.61
C HIS A 24 -12.83 11.41 -8.29
N ARG A 25 -13.40 12.57 -8.65
CA ARG A 25 -14.68 12.63 -9.39
C ARG A 25 -14.63 11.97 -10.77
N GLN A 26 -13.45 11.87 -11.38
CA GLN A 26 -13.26 11.19 -12.67
C GLN A 26 -13.18 9.67 -12.51
N SER A 27 -12.67 9.20 -11.37
CA SER A 27 -12.47 7.79 -11.05
C SER A 27 -12.84 7.51 -9.59
N PRO A 28 -14.14 7.48 -9.22
CA PRO A 28 -14.58 7.45 -7.82
C PRO A 28 -14.22 6.14 -7.09
N ASP A 29 -14.10 5.04 -7.83
CA ASP A 29 -13.91 3.70 -7.26
C ASP A 29 -12.58 3.06 -7.66
N ALA A 30 -11.68 3.81 -8.30
CA ALA A 30 -10.37 3.33 -8.71
C ALA A 30 -9.25 4.18 -8.10
N PRO A 31 -8.06 3.60 -7.90
CA PRO A 31 -6.88 4.39 -7.56
C PRO A 31 -6.64 5.51 -8.59
N LEU A 32 -6.13 6.64 -8.11
CA LEU A 32 -5.76 7.73 -9.01
C LEU A 32 -4.61 7.29 -9.91
N ALA A 33 -4.70 7.64 -11.20
CA ALA A 33 -3.60 7.40 -12.12
C ALA A 33 -2.33 8.10 -11.60
N ARG A 34 -1.22 7.36 -11.50
CA ARG A 34 0.08 7.84 -10.99
C ARG A 34 -0.02 8.57 -9.64
N ASP A 35 -0.86 8.09 -8.72
CA ASP A 35 -1.06 8.70 -7.39
C ASP A 35 -1.46 10.20 -7.44
N GLY A 36 -2.06 10.62 -8.56
CA GLY A 36 -2.48 12.00 -8.82
C GLY A 36 -1.40 12.94 -9.35
N GLU A 37 -0.24 12.43 -9.74
CA GLU A 37 0.83 13.21 -10.39
C GLU A 37 0.48 13.63 -11.84
N PRO A 38 1.06 14.74 -12.33
CA PRO A 38 1.89 15.70 -11.58
C PRO A 38 1.03 16.55 -10.65
N TYR A 39 1.60 16.97 -9.52
CA TYR A 39 0.91 17.86 -8.60
C TYR A 39 0.91 19.31 -9.11
N PRO A 40 -0.06 20.15 -8.71
CA PRO A 40 -0.13 21.55 -9.12
C PRO A 40 1.13 22.39 -8.81
N ASP A 41 1.93 21.96 -7.82
CA ASP A 41 3.14 22.62 -7.35
C ASP A 41 4.44 21.94 -7.79
N GLU A 42 4.38 21.00 -8.75
CA GLU A 42 5.55 20.18 -9.15
C GLU A 42 6.77 21.02 -9.55
N ASP A 43 6.54 22.15 -10.21
CA ASP A 43 7.61 23.05 -10.65
C ASP A 43 8.33 23.74 -9.49
N LEU A 44 7.67 23.90 -8.34
CA LEU A 44 8.24 24.52 -7.14
C LEU A 44 9.18 23.58 -6.38
N HIS A 45 9.04 22.27 -6.58
CA HIS A 45 9.70 21.23 -5.76
C HIS A 45 10.79 20.44 -6.49
N ARG A 46 11.21 20.89 -7.69
CA ARG A 46 12.31 20.26 -8.45
C ARG A 46 13.66 20.26 -7.70
N SER A 47 13.82 21.14 -6.71
CA SER A 47 14.98 21.21 -5.81
C SER A 47 14.52 21.27 -4.35
N SER A 48 13.87 20.19 -3.91
CA SER A 48 13.40 20.05 -2.53
C SER A 48 14.54 20.08 -1.51
N ALA A 49 14.25 20.52 -0.29
CA ALA A 49 15.21 20.51 0.82
C ALA A 49 15.65 19.07 1.14
N GLU A 50 16.96 18.88 1.38
CA GLU A 50 17.48 17.58 1.79
C GLU A 50 17.09 17.26 3.24
N PRO A 51 16.86 15.98 3.56
CA PRO A 51 16.66 15.55 4.93
C PRO A 51 17.90 15.92 5.79
N PRO A 52 17.72 16.29 7.07
CA PRO A 52 18.84 16.53 7.96
C PRO A 52 19.68 15.26 8.16
N GLU A 53 21.00 15.42 8.34
CA GLU A 53 21.89 14.29 8.61
C GLU A 53 21.51 13.53 9.89
N ASP A 54 21.11 14.26 10.94
CA ASP A 54 20.57 13.68 12.16
C ASP A 54 19.04 13.59 12.09
N ARG A 55 18.53 12.38 11.93
CA ARG A 55 17.08 12.08 11.90
C ARG A 55 16.34 12.55 13.14
N ARG A 56 17.02 12.71 14.29
CA ARG A 56 16.39 13.23 15.51
C ARG A 56 15.96 14.69 15.40
N LEU A 57 16.53 15.42 14.44
CA LEU A 57 16.23 16.83 14.17
C LEU A 57 15.11 17.02 13.14
N GLU A 58 14.65 15.94 12.48
CA GLU A 58 13.57 16.02 11.50
C GLU A 58 12.33 16.67 12.09
N GLY A 59 11.77 17.67 11.41
CA GLY A 59 10.55 18.37 11.85
C GLY A 59 10.75 19.38 12.98
N MET A 60 11.97 19.58 13.51
CA MET A 60 12.22 20.62 14.53
C MET A 60 11.96 22.03 14.01
N ASP A 61 12.44 22.37 12.81
CA ASP A 61 12.21 23.70 12.21
C ASP A 61 10.71 23.96 11.99
N VAL A 62 9.97 22.93 11.58
CA VAL A 62 8.51 22.97 11.44
C VAL A 62 7.85 23.24 12.79
N ALA A 63 8.29 22.56 13.85
CA ALA A 63 7.78 22.76 15.20
C ALA A 63 8.03 24.19 15.72
N VAL A 64 9.19 24.77 15.42
CA VAL A 64 9.51 26.18 15.76
C VAL A 64 8.56 27.16 15.09
N VAL A 65 8.29 26.98 13.79
CA VAL A 65 7.33 27.81 13.05
C VAL A 65 5.92 27.67 13.63
N LEU A 66 5.50 26.45 13.97
CA LEU A 66 4.20 26.18 14.59
C LEU A 66 4.08 26.80 15.99
N ASP A 67 5.09 26.66 16.84
CA ASP A 67 5.11 27.27 18.18
C ASP A 67 5.00 28.80 18.09
N ALA A 68 5.77 29.42 17.18
CA ALA A 68 5.70 30.86 16.95
C ALA A 68 4.32 31.32 16.46
N HIS A 69 3.69 30.55 15.57
CA HIS A 69 2.33 30.80 15.10
C HIS A 69 1.32 30.68 16.25
N PHE A 70 1.36 29.60 17.03
CA PHE A 70 0.40 29.35 18.09
C PHE A 70 0.59 30.25 19.33
N ALA A 71 1.78 30.81 19.55
CA ALA A 71 2.02 31.81 20.60
C ALA A 71 1.25 33.13 20.37
N ARG A 72 0.92 33.47 19.12
CA ARG A 72 0.16 34.67 18.76
C ARG A 72 -1.33 34.36 18.72
N ALA A 73 -2.15 34.92 19.62
CA ALA A 73 -3.57 34.57 19.75
C ALA A 73 -4.42 34.90 18.51
N ASP A 74 -4.00 35.86 17.70
CA ASP A 74 -4.70 36.38 16.53
C ASP A 74 -4.17 35.85 15.19
N ALA A 75 -3.10 35.04 15.20
CA ALA A 75 -2.47 34.60 13.95
C ALA A 75 -3.42 33.74 13.12
N ALA A 76 -3.58 34.12 11.85
CA ALA A 76 -4.46 33.46 10.91
C ALA A 76 -3.77 32.25 10.25
N PRO A 77 -4.46 31.12 10.02
CA PRO A 77 -3.86 29.96 9.33
C PRO A 77 -3.23 30.29 7.98
N ALA A 78 -3.76 31.31 7.28
CA ALA A 78 -3.24 31.77 6.01
C ALA A 78 -1.79 32.28 6.07
N GLU A 79 -1.32 32.73 7.23
CA GLU A 79 0.08 33.12 7.42
C GLU A 79 1.06 31.95 7.25
N LEU A 80 0.57 30.71 7.35
CA LEU A 80 1.38 29.50 7.22
C LEU A 80 1.40 28.93 5.78
N ALA A 81 0.69 29.53 4.82
CA ALA A 81 0.55 29.00 3.46
C ALA A 81 1.91 28.78 2.77
N ASP A 82 2.84 29.71 2.94
CA ASP A 82 4.19 29.66 2.36
C ASP A 82 5.29 29.50 3.42
N ALA A 83 4.94 29.46 4.71
CA ALA A 83 5.90 29.49 5.82
C ALA A 83 6.80 28.23 5.91
N PHE A 84 6.38 27.16 5.24
CA PHE A 84 7.09 25.89 5.20
C PHE A 84 7.82 25.67 3.87
N HIS A 85 7.70 26.62 2.94
CA HIS A 85 8.37 26.55 1.64
C HIS A 85 9.89 26.59 1.83
N GLY A 86 10.57 25.51 1.45
CA GLY A 86 12.02 25.36 1.63
C GLY A 86 12.47 24.68 2.93
N LEU A 87 11.53 24.26 3.80
CA LEU A 87 11.84 23.38 4.92
C LEU A 87 11.69 21.90 4.52
N TYR A 88 12.49 21.03 5.12
CA TYR A 88 12.27 19.59 5.01
C TYR A 88 11.08 19.18 5.88
N ILE A 89 10.00 18.73 5.24
CA ILE A 89 8.78 18.28 5.92
C ILE A 89 8.71 16.76 5.89
N PRO A 90 8.72 16.07 7.05
CA PRO A 90 8.56 14.62 7.09
C PRO A 90 7.15 14.24 6.65
N ILE A 91 7.03 13.34 5.67
CA ILE A 91 5.74 12.80 5.19
C ILE A 91 5.15 11.73 6.13
N HIS A 92 5.89 11.34 7.16
CA HIS A 92 5.45 10.43 8.20
C HIS A 92 5.14 11.18 9.50
N HIS A 93 4.47 10.51 10.44
CA HIS A 93 4.26 11.06 11.77
C HIS A 93 5.59 11.46 12.40
N ASN A 94 5.65 12.69 12.91
CA ASN A 94 6.84 13.25 13.51
C ASN A 94 6.52 13.78 14.92
N GLU A 95 7.36 13.39 15.89
CA GLU A 95 7.13 13.69 17.31
C GLU A 95 7.23 15.19 17.62
N HIS A 96 8.10 15.94 16.92
CA HIS A 96 8.27 17.38 17.16
C HIS A 96 7.04 18.18 16.69
N ILE A 97 6.52 17.85 15.49
CA ILE A 97 5.30 18.47 14.95
C ILE A 97 4.11 18.13 15.85
N ALA A 98 3.98 16.87 16.27
CA ALA A 98 2.92 16.45 17.18
C ALA A 98 3.02 17.13 18.55
N ALA A 99 4.23 17.28 19.09
CA ALA A 99 4.44 17.96 20.35
C ALA A 99 4.08 19.46 20.27
N ALA A 100 4.41 20.15 19.18
CA ALA A 100 4.00 21.54 18.94
C ALA A 100 2.47 21.67 18.89
N ALA A 101 1.80 20.76 18.19
CA ALA A 101 0.34 20.70 18.16
C ALA A 101 -0.27 20.47 19.56
N LEU A 102 0.28 19.54 20.36
CA LEU A 102 -0.22 19.23 21.70
C LEU A 102 0.01 20.34 22.73
N ARG A 103 0.99 21.23 22.51
CA ARG A 103 1.20 22.42 23.35
C ARG A 103 0.17 23.52 23.12
N ALA A 104 -0.47 23.53 21.96
CA ALA A 104 -1.43 24.55 21.55
C ALA A 104 -2.89 24.15 21.88
N ASP A 105 -3.82 25.11 21.76
CA ASP A 105 -5.25 24.82 21.84
C ASP A 105 -5.70 23.90 20.68
N LEU A 106 -6.29 22.75 21.00
CA LEU A 106 -6.66 21.73 20.01
C LEU A 106 -7.71 22.18 19.00
N ARG A 107 -8.59 23.14 19.36
CA ARG A 107 -9.55 23.69 18.38
C ARG A 107 -8.81 24.54 17.36
N ARG A 108 -7.83 25.33 17.81
CA ARG A 108 -6.98 26.12 16.94
C ARG A 108 -6.10 25.25 16.05
N VAL A 109 -5.49 24.19 16.59
CA VAL A 109 -4.73 23.20 15.81
C VAL A 109 -5.58 22.61 14.69
N ARG A 110 -6.79 22.14 15.00
CA ARG A 110 -7.72 21.60 13.99
C ARG A 110 -8.10 22.63 12.94
N ARG A 111 -8.44 23.86 13.36
CA ARG A 111 -8.77 24.95 12.44
C ARG A 111 -7.62 25.25 11.48
N THR A 112 -6.39 25.30 12.00
CA THR A 112 -5.18 25.53 11.18
C THR A 112 -4.95 24.35 10.23
N GLY A 113 -5.00 23.11 10.72
CA GLY A 113 -4.83 21.91 9.91
C GLY A 113 -5.85 21.83 8.76
N ARG A 114 -7.14 22.05 9.06
CA ARG A 114 -8.21 22.10 8.05
C ARG A 114 -7.94 23.14 6.97
N TRP A 115 -7.55 24.34 7.39
CA TRP A 115 -7.33 25.43 6.46
C TRP A 115 -6.17 25.11 5.52
N LEU A 116 -5.05 24.61 6.06
CA LEU A 116 -3.87 24.25 5.27
C LEU A 116 -4.20 23.11 4.29
N VAL A 117 -4.90 22.08 4.71
CA VAL A 117 -5.27 20.98 3.80
C VAL A 117 -6.26 21.44 2.73
N ARG A 118 -7.26 22.25 3.09
CA ARG A 118 -8.32 22.68 2.16
C ARG A 118 -7.84 23.70 1.13
N HIS A 119 -6.96 24.60 1.55
CA HIS A 119 -6.58 25.78 0.75
C HIS A 119 -5.11 25.80 0.32
N GLY A 120 -4.26 24.92 0.84
CA GLY A 120 -2.85 24.87 0.52
C GLY A 120 -2.60 24.56 -0.96
N THR A 121 -1.76 25.39 -1.58
CA THR A 121 -1.24 25.20 -2.95
C THR A 121 0.16 24.61 -2.96
N ASP A 122 0.86 24.57 -1.81
CA ASP A 122 2.18 23.96 -1.62
C ASP A 122 2.06 22.66 -0.80
N ARG A 123 2.65 21.56 -1.29
CA ARG A 123 2.67 20.26 -0.61
C ARG A 123 3.29 20.33 0.79
N CYS A 124 4.27 21.20 1.04
CA CYS A 124 4.86 21.36 2.37
C CYS A 124 3.82 21.84 3.39
N ALA A 125 3.05 22.87 3.04
CA ALA A 125 1.99 23.41 3.90
C ALA A 125 0.86 22.41 4.13
N VAL A 126 0.46 21.68 3.08
CA VAL A 126 -0.57 20.64 3.17
C VAL A 126 -0.11 19.46 4.04
N THR A 127 1.14 19.04 3.92
CA THR A 127 1.73 17.97 4.75
C THR A 127 1.74 18.36 6.22
N VAL A 128 2.10 19.60 6.56
CA VAL A 128 1.99 20.10 7.94
C VAL A 128 0.53 20.12 8.40
N GLY A 129 -0.39 20.62 7.56
CA GLY A 129 -1.82 20.62 7.86
C GLY A 129 -2.35 19.22 8.20
N LEU A 130 -1.94 18.22 7.43
CA LEU A 130 -2.31 16.83 7.65
C LEU A 130 -1.64 16.24 8.91
N ALA A 131 -0.41 16.64 9.24
CA ALA A 131 0.26 16.27 10.49
C ALA A 131 -0.45 16.84 11.74
N LEU A 132 -0.97 18.08 11.65
CA LEU A 132 -1.81 18.67 12.69
C LEU A 132 -3.09 17.85 12.86
N LEU A 133 -3.77 17.51 11.76
CA LEU A 133 -4.97 16.67 11.79
C LEU A 133 -4.68 15.26 12.30
N ALA A 134 -3.51 14.68 12.02
CA ALA A 134 -3.11 13.39 12.59
C ALA A 134 -2.96 13.43 14.11
N THR A 135 -2.72 14.63 14.68
CA THR A 135 -2.62 14.85 16.13
C THR A 135 -3.98 15.10 16.79
N ASP A 136 -4.92 15.75 16.12
CA ASP A 136 -6.32 15.85 16.57
C ASP A 136 -7.27 16.20 15.41
N TRP A 137 -8.42 15.53 15.33
CA TRP A 137 -9.44 15.76 14.29
C TRP A 137 -10.86 15.41 14.81
N ALA A 138 -11.89 15.97 14.17
CA ALA A 138 -13.31 15.65 14.39
C ALA A 138 -13.93 14.95 13.17
N GLU A 139 -15.03 14.21 13.33
CA GLU A 139 -15.62 13.38 12.27
C GLU A 139 -15.88 14.11 10.95
N GLU A 140 -16.21 15.40 11.01
CA GLU A 140 -16.32 16.29 9.84
C GLU A 140 -15.03 16.42 9.00
N ASP A 141 -13.88 16.04 9.54
CA ASP A 141 -12.57 16.07 8.88
C ASP A 141 -12.28 14.81 8.06
N ILE A 142 -13.10 13.74 8.19
CA ILE A 142 -12.84 12.46 7.52
C ILE A 142 -12.78 12.63 6.01
N GLU A 143 -13.78 13.30 5.41
CA GLU A 143 -13.82 13.53 3.96
C GLU A 143 -12.62 14.37 3.49
N LEU A 144 -12.21 15.37 4.29
CA LEU A 144 -11.06 16.21 4.01
C LEU A 144 -9.77 15.38 3.97
N ILE A 145 -9.55 14.54 4.99
CA ILE A 145 -8.37 13.67 5.13
C ILE A 145 -8.36 12.57 4.05
N GLN A 146 -9.51 11.96 3.77
CA GLN A 146 -9.65 10.95 2.72
C GLN A 146 -9.32 11.52 1.33
N THR A 147 -9.89 12.68 1.00
CA THR A 147 -9.71 13.30 -0.31
C THR A 147 -8.24 13.65 -0.55
N ILE A 148 -7.57 14.30 0.40
CA ILE A 148 -6.15 14.62 0.23
C ILE A 148 -5.28 13.35 0.26
N GLY A 149 -5.69 12.34 1.04
CA GLY A 149 -5.01 11.05 1.14
C GLY A 149 -4.98 10.25 -0.16
N LEU A 150 -5.85 10.56 -1.13
CA LEU A 150 -5.81 9.96 -2.47
C LEU A 150 -4.57 10.34 -3.28
N LEU A 151 -3.92 11.46 -2.95
CA LEU A 151 -2.58 11.81 -3.45
C LEU A 151 -1.53 11.01 -2.67
N SER A 152 -1.66 9.68 -2.76
CA SER A 152 -1.20 8.76 -1.72
C SER A 152 0.31 8.54 -1.67
N GLY A 153 1.02 8.84 -2.76
CA GLY A 153 2.49 8.81 -2.78
C GLY A 153 3.12 9.79 -1.79
N HIS A 154 2.51 10.96 -1.57
CA HIS A 154 3.04 11.98 -0.66
C HIS A 154 2.25 12.09 0.65
N PHE A 155 0.91 12.11 0.59
CA PHE A 155 0.06 12.36 1.75
C PHE A 155 -0.46 11.08 2.41
N GLY A 156 -0.27 9.92 1.76
CA GLY A 156 -0.76 8.63 2.23
C GLY A 156 -0.37 8.26 3.66
N PRO A 157 0.90 8.40 4.10
CA PRO A 157 1.28 8.00 5.45
C PRO A 157 0.59 8.81 6.56
N LEU A 158 0.53 10.13 6.44
CA LEU A 158 -0.14 10.98 7.42
C LEU A 158 -1.67 10.84 7.37
N ALA A 159 -2.25 10.68 6.18
CA ALA A 159 -3.69 10.42 6.03
C ALA A 159 -4.07 9.10 6.70
N ALA A 160 -3.30 8.03 6.44
CA ALA A 160 -3.50 6.73 7.07
C ALA A 160 -3.40 6.83 8.60
N LYS A 161 -2.36 7.53 9.10
CA LYS A 161 -2.17 7.76 10.54
C LYS A 161 -3.34 8.51 11.18
N ALA A 162 -3.86 9.54 10.51
CA ALA A 162 -4.98 10.31 11.01
C ALA A 162 -6.25 9.45 11.10
N LEU A 163 -6.62 8.78 10.00
CA LEU A 163 -7.84 7.97 9.92
C LEU A 163 -7.84 6.75 10.86
N ARG A 164 -6.66 6.28 11.29
CA ARG A 164 -6.51 5.21 12.28
C ARG A 164 -7.08 5.55 13.67
N ARG A 165 -7.10 6.83 14.07
CA ARG A 165 -7.28 7.26 15.48
C ARG A 165 -8.67 7.02 16.07
N LYS A 166 -9.72 6.81 15.28
CA LYS A 166 -11.08 6.62 15.79
C LYS A 166 -11.73 5.31 15.32
N LEU A 167 -12.59 4.79 16.20
CA LEU A 167 -13.48 3.65 15.99
C LEU A 167 -14.23 3.82 14.67
N GLY A 168 -13.77 3.13 13.63
CA GLY A 168 -14.38 3.25 12.31
C GLY A 168 -13.37 3.01 11.21
N GLY A 169 -12.64 1.87 11.26
CA GLY A 169 -11.70 1.44 10.23
C GLY A 169 -12.26 1.50 8.80
N GLU A 170 -13.57 1.70 8.64
CA GLU A 170 -14.27 2.10 7.42
C GLU A 170 -13.60 3.28 6.68
N ALA A 171 -13.23 4.36 7.36
CA ALA A 171 -12.65 5.52 6.66
C ALA A 171 -11.26 5.19 6.08
N LEU A 172 -10.46 4.44 6.83
CA LEU A 172 -9.15 3.95 6.39
C LEU A 172 -9.29 2.85 5.32
N LEU A 173 -10.28 1.98 5.45
CA LEU A 173 -10.63 0.93 4.49
C LEU A 173 -11.10 1.53 3.15
N TRP A 174 -11.91 2.59 3.21
CA TRP A 174 -12.33 3.34 2.02
C TRP A 174 -11.12 3.87 1.26
N LEU A 175 -10.11 4.37 1.98
CA LEU A 175 -8.86 4.84 1.38
C LEU A 175 -8.06 3.66 0.83
N ALA A 176 -7.96 2.54 1.56
CA ALA A 176 -7.24 1.33 1.14
C ALA A 176 -7.76 0.75 -0.19
N GLN A 177 -9.06 0.89 -0.44
CA GLN A 177 -9.70 0.48 -1.69
C GLN A 177 -9.34 1.39 -2.88
N ARG A 178 -8.78 2.57 -2.65
CA ARG A 178 -8.60 3.65 -3.64
C ARG A 178 -7.15 4.15 -3.75
N VAL A 179 -6.19 3.41 -3.21
CA VAL A 179 -4.76 3.73 -3.31
C VAL A 179 -4.00 2.58 -3.96
N ALA A 180 -2.89 2.92 -4.61
CA ALA A 180 -1.96 1.96 -5.22
C ALA A 180 -0.53 2.27 -4.77
N GLY A 181 0.43 1.48 -5.25
CA GLY A 181 1.86 1.71 -5.02
C GLY A 181 2.23 1.90 -3.54
N TRP A 182 3.07 2.90 -3.26
CA TRP A 182 3.48 3.25 -1.89
C TRP A 182 2.30 3.69 -1.01
N GLY A 183 1.31 4.36 -1.59
CA GLY A 183 0.08 4.74 -0.90
C GLY A 183 -0.61 3.55 -0.25
N ARG A 184 -0.73 2.44 -1.01
CA ARG A 184 -1.30 1.18 -0.53
C ARG A 184 -0.48 0.58 0.61
N VAL A 185 0.85 0.61 0.50
CA VAL A 185 1.74 0.13 1.57
C VAL A 185 1.42 0.83 2.88
N TYR A 186 1.41 2.17 2.90
CA TYR A 186 1.17 2.92 4.13
C TYR A 186 -0.21 2.66 4.73
N VAL A 187 -1.25 2.64 3.90
CA VAL A 187 -2.64 2.48 4.36
C VAL A 187 -2.89 1.06 4.88
N VAL A 188 -2.42 0.04 4.16
CA VAL A 188 -2.60 -1.37 4.58
C VAL A 188 -1.81 -1.68 5.84
N GLU A 189 -0.61 -1.11 6.01
CA GLU A 189 0.15 -1.26 7.24
C GLU A 189 -0.57 -0.66 8.45
N GLU A 190 -1.18 0.52 8.30
CA GLU A 190 -1.97 1.12 9.39
C GLU A 190 -3.25 0.31 9.67
N LEU A 191 -3.90 -0.29 8.65
CA LEU A 191 -5.02 -1.22 8.85
C LEU A 191 -4.60 -2.46 9.67
N CYS A 192 -3.37 -2.95 9.51
CA CYS A 192 -2.89 -4.13 10.23
C CYS A 192 -2.52 -3.85 11.71
N GLN A 193 -2.27 -2.59 12.09
CA GLN A 193 -1.77 -2.26 13.43
C GLN A 193 -2.84 -2.24 14.53
N TRP A 194 -4.12 -2.09 14.18
CA TRP A 194 -5.22 -1.94 15.14
C TRP A 194 -6.30 -2.97 14.89
N GLY A 195 -6.88 -3.50 15.98
CA GLY A 195 -7.93 -4.52 15.99
C GLY A 195 -8.82 -4.44 14.77
N VAL A 196 -8.51 -5.28 13.79
CA VAL A 196 -9.03 -5.18 12.44
C VAL A 196 -10.54 -5.40 12.53
N SER A 197 -11.33 -4.40 12.15
CA SER A 197 -12.79 -4.58 12.10
C SER A 197 -13.14 -5.75 11.18
N ASP A 198 -14.28 -6.39 11.38
CA ASP A 198 -14.69 -7.53 10.54
C ASP A 198 -14.70 -7.16 9.05
N ALA A 199 -15.13 -5.94 8.72
CA ALA A 199 -15.11 -5.42 7.35
C ALA A 199 -13.67 -5.27 6.81
N ALA A 200 -12.77 -4.68 7.61
CA ALA A 200 -11.37 -4.54 7.20
C ALA A 200 -10.69 -5.92 7.07
N ARG A 201 -11.01 -6.87 7.96
CA ARG A 201 -10.47 -8.23 7.93
C ARG A 201 -10.94 -8.96 6.67
N ALA A 202 -12.25 -8.90 6.39
CA ALA A 202 -12.82 -9.51 5.19
C ALA A 202 -12.21 -8.94 3.91
N TRP A 203 -11.97 -7.62 3.87
CA TRP A 203 -11.32 -6.98 2.73
C TRP A 203 -9.84 -7.38 2.61
N LEU A 204 -9.08 -7.33 3.71
CA LEU A 204 -7.67 -7.72 3.74
C LEU A 204 -7.46 -9.15 3.24
N LEU A 205 -8.33 -10.07 3.65
CA LEU A 205 -8.26 -11.47 3.26
C LEU A 205 -8.55 -11.74 1.78
N ARG A 206 -9.22 -10.83 1.06
CA ARG A 206 -9.64 -11.03 -0.35
C ARG A 206 -9.01 -10.07 -1.34
N HIS A 207 -8.59 -8.88 -0.89
CA HIS A 207 -8.27 -7.77 -1.79
C HIS A 207 -6.99 -7.01 -1.44
N SER A 208 -6.28 -7.33 -0.36
CA SER A 208 -5.11 -6.52 0.03
C SER A 208 -3.98 -6.56 -1.00
N CYS A 209 -3.80 -7.68 -1.69
CA CYS A 209 -2.71 -7.90 -2.64
C CYS A 209 -3.23 -7.88 -4.07
N ASP A 210 -2.90 -6.82 -4.80
CA ASP A 210 -3.31 -6.57 -6.19
C ASP A 210 -2.29 -7.09 -7.24
N GLY A 211 -1.17 -7.66 -6.79
CA GLY A 211 -0.09 -8.15 -7.66
C GLY A 211 1.07 -7.17 -7.86
N ASP A 212 1.01 -5.97 -7.28
CA ASP A 212 2.16 -5.05 -7.23
C ASP A 212 3.31 -5.62 -6.37
N PHE A 213 4.56 -5.34 -6.75
CA PHE A 213 5.75 -5.84 -6.04
C PHE A 213 5.90 -5.23 -4.64
N LEU A 214 5.37 -4.02 -4.42
CA LEU A 214 5.37 -3.34 -3.12
C LEU A 214 4.49 -4.06 -2.09
N ASN A 215 3.60 -4.95 -2.52
CA ASN A 215 2.85 -5.82 -1.60
C ASN A 215 3.77 -6.65 -0.69
N GLY A 216 5.03 -6.89 -1.10
CA GLY A 216 6.05 -7.54 -0.28
C GLY A 216 6.30 -6.85 1.07
N TYR A 217 6.10 -5.54 1.18
CA TYR A 217 6.27 -4.81 2.45
C TYR A 217 5.23 -5.21 3.52
N PHE A 218 4.02 -5.61 3.12
CA PHE A 218 2.91 -5.82 4.04
C PHE A 218 2.23 -7.19 3.96
N ALA A 219 2.48 -8.03 2.96
CA ALA A 219 1.76 -9.31 2.78
C ALA A 219 1.75 -10.18 4.05
N GLY A 220 2.90 -10.38 4.70
CA GLY A 220 2.96 -11.14 5.95
C GLY A 220 2.35 -10.41 7.17
N LYS A 221 2.36 -9.07 7.18
CA LYS A 221 1.62 -8.28 8.20
C LYS A 221 0.12 -8.54 8.06
N VAL A 222 -0.40 -8.54 6.83
CA VAL A 222 -1.81 -8.86 6.55
C VAL A 222 -2.12 -10.29 6.95
N ALA A 223 -1.30 -11.26 6.54
CA ALA A 223 -1.51 -12.67 6.87
C ALA A 223 -1.57 -12.93 8.38
N THR A 224 -0.82 -12.13 9.16
CA THR A 224 -0.81 -12.18 10.61
C THR A 224 -2.03 -11.47 11.20
N ALA A 225 -2.23 -10.18 10.87
CA ALA A 225 -3.28 -9.34 11.46
C ALA A 225 -4.70 -9.80 11.10
N ALA A 226 -4.89 -10.37 9.91
CA ALA A 226 -6.18 -10.89 9.46
C ALA A 226 -6.42 -12.35 9.87
N HIS A 227 -5.51 -12.99 10.62
CA HIS A 227 -5.60 -14.39 11.00
C HIS A 227 -5.85 -15.31 9.79
N LEU A 228 -5.00 -15.18 8.76
CA LEU A 228 -5.17 -15.91 7.49
C LEU A 228 -5.28 -17.43 7.70
N HIS A 229 -4.49 -17.98 8.61
CA HIS A 229 -4.52 -19.40 8.97
C HIS A 229 -5.88 -19.89 9.46
N GLU A 230 -6.60 -19.09 10.26
CA GLU A 230 -7.96 -19.42 10.70
C GLU A 230 -8.96 -19.32 9.55
N ALA A 231 -8.82 -18.29 8.70
CA ALA A 231 -9.71 -18.09 7.56
C ALA A 231 -9.60 -19.24 6.55
N ILE A 232 -8.37 -19.59 6.13
CA ILE A 232 -8.15 -20.60 5.08
C ILE A 232 -8.40 -22.03 5.58
N THR A 233 -8.34 -22.29 6.89
CA THR A 233 -8.68 -23.60 7.47
C THR A 233 -10.15 -23.71 7.89
N GLY A 234 -10.91 -22.62 7.76
CA GLY A 234 -12.32 -22.56 8.10
C GLY A 234 -13.22 -23.36 7.16
N LEU A 235 -14.52 -23.35 7.48
CA LEU A 235 -15.55 -24.04 6.69
C LEU A 235 -16.04 -23.21 5.51
N ASP A 236 -16.00 -21.88 5.62
CA ASP A 236 -16.49 -20.93 4.63
C ASP A 236 -15.31 -20.32 3.87
N VAL A 237 -14.80 -21.07 2.90
CA VAL A 237 -13.65 -20.69 2.08
C VAL A 237 -14.13 -20.50 0.64
N ASP A 238 -14.13 -19.26 0.20
CA ASP A 238 -14.48 -18.86 -1.17
C ASP A 238 -13.25 -18.68 -2.07
N ASP A 239 -13.50 -18.57 -3.38
CA ASP A 239 -12.45 -18.44 -4.39
C ASP A 239 -11.60 -17.17 -4.21
N ASP A 240 -12.20 -16.06 -3.77
CA ASP A 240 -11.50 -14.79 -3.57
C ASP A 240 -10.48 -14.87 -2.42
N LEU A 241 -10.87 -15.54 -1.32
CA LEU A 241 -9.97 -15.83 -0.20
C LEU A 241 -8.81 -16.71 -0.67
N ILE A 242 -9.09 -17.78 -1.42
CA ILE A 242 -8.05 -18.69 -1.91
C ILE A 242 -7.11 -17.96 -2.87
N ASP A 243 -7.64 -17.17 -3.80
CA ASP A 243 -6.84 -16.45 -4.80
C ASP A 243 -5.93 -15.41 -4.17
N ASN A 244 -6.45 -14.64 -3.20
CA ASN A 244 -5.63 -13.68 -2.47
C ASN A 244 -4.62 -14.38 -1.54
N THR A 245 -4.98 -15.52 -0.94
CA THR A 245 -4.03 -16.38 -0.20
C THR A 245 -2.89 -16.84 -1.10
N SER A 246 -3.21 -17.28 -2.32
CA SER A 246 -2.23 -17.68 -3.34
C SER A 246 -1.25 -16.55 -3.66
N ARG A 247 -1.78 -15.33 -3.87
CA ARG A 247 -0.96 -14.13 -4.10
C ARG A 247 -0.07 -13.82 -2.89
N MET A 248 -0.61 -13.80 -1.67
CA MET A 248 0.17 -13.55 -0.46
C MET A 248 1.31 -14.55 -0.27
N LEU A 249 1.03 -15.84 -0.46
CA LEU A 249 2.04 -16.90 -0.35
C LEU A 249 3.13 -16.74 -1.41
N ASN A 250 2.76 -16.46 -2.65
CA ASN A 250 3.72 -16.21 -3.73
C ASN A 250 4.59 -14.97 -3.44
N ILE A 251 3.97 -13.86 -3.00
CA ILE A 251 4.69 -12.65 -2.59
C ILE A 251 5.67 -12.96 -1.46
N MET A 252 5.23 -13.66 -0.41
CA MET A 252 6.09 -14.02 0.73
C MET A 252 7.22 -15.00 0.37
N ALA A 253 7.03 -15.83 -0.67
CA ALA A 253 8.08 -16.69 -1.21
C ALA A 253 9.14 -15.87 -1.98
N GLN A 254 8.71 -14.84 -2.71
CA GLN A 254 9.59 -14.06 -3.58
C GLN A 254 10.20 -12.82 -2.91
N CYS A 255 9.65 -12.34 -1.79
CA CYS A 255 10.07 -11.09 -1.16
C CYS A 255 11.43 -11.23 -0.43
N SER A 256 12.52 -11.19 -1.19
CA SER A 256 13.89 -11.19 -0.63
C SER A 256 14.25 -9.82 -0.08
N GLY A 257 14.15 -9.64 1.24
CA GLY A 257 14.53 -8.41 1.94
C GLY A 257 13.41 -7.37 2.10
N MET A 258 12.24 -7.60 1.53
CA MET A 258 11.04 -6.79 1.71
C MET A 258 10.08 -7.53 2.65
N GLY A 259 9.74 -6.93 3.80
CA GLY A 259 8.74 -7.45 4.72
C GLY A 259 9.04 -8.84 5.33
N MET A 260 7.97 -9.59 5.59
CA MET A 260 8.01 -10.93 6.19
C MET A 260 7.99 -11.99 5.09
N THR A 261 9.01 -12.85 5.08
CA THR A 261 9.11 -13.98 4.14
C THR A 261 8.27 -15.17 4.61
N LEU A 262 8.05 -16.13 3.71
CA LEU A 262 7.29 -17.35 4.00
C LEU A 262 7.91 -18.14 5.16
N GLU A 263 9.24 -18.19 5.26
CA GLU A 263 9.99 -18.85 6.32
C GLU A 263 9.80 -18.19 7.70
N ARG A 264 9.47 -16.89 7.71
CA ARG A 264 9.27 -16.11 8.93
C ARG A 264 7.80 -16.02 9.33
N TYR A 265 6.89 -16.60 8.55
CA TYR A 265 5.46 -16.63 8.85
C TYR A 265 5.12 -17.91 9.63
N PRO A 266 4.87 -17.84 10.96
CA PRO A 266 4.79 -19.03 11.80
C PRO A 266 3.75 -20.09 11.36
N PRO A 267 2.54 -19.73 10.89
CA PRO A 267 1.57 -20.71 10.42
C PRO A 267 1.71 -21.03 8.92
N ALA A 268 2.84 -20.72 8.27
CA ALA A 268 3.05 -20.98 6.85
C ALA A 268 2.71 -22.42 6.45
N ARG A 269 3.12 -23.40 7.26
CA ARG A 269 2.86 -24.82 7.01
C ARG A 269 1.36 -25.12 6.83
N VAL A 270 0.57 -24.79 7.84
CA VAL A 270 -0.87 -25.09 7.83
C VAL A 270 -1.60 -24.31 6.73
N VAL A 271 -1.14 -23.09 6.43
CA VAL A 271 -1.70 -22.28 5.34
C VAL A 271 -1.38 -22.89 3.98
N LEU A 272 -0.15 -23.37 3.75
CA LEU A 272 0.24 -24.04 2.50
C LEU A 272 -0.53 -25.34 2.27
N GLU A 273 -0.70 -26.15 3.32
CA GLU A 273 -1.49 -27.39 3.29
C GLU A 273 -2.96 -27.12 2.94
N ALA A 274 -3.58 -26.14 3.62
CA ALA A 274 -4.96 -25.77 3.36
C ALA A 274 -5.12 -25.19 1.95
N HIS A 275 -4.23 -24.27 1.55
CA HIS A 275 -4.27 -23.64 0.24
C HIS A 275 -4.20 -24.67 -0.90
N VAL A 276 -3.26 -25.62 -0.89
CA VAL A 276 -3.17 -26.62 -1.96
C VAL A 276 -4.39 -27.54 -2.02
N GLY A 277 -4.98 -27.87 -0.85
CA GLY A 277 -6.23 -28.65 -0.79
C GLY A 277 -7.45 -27.90 -1.33
N HIS A 278 -7.50 -26.58 -1.17
CA HIS A 278 -8.53 -25.73 -1.77
C HIS A 278 -8.31 -25.50 -3.25
N LEU A 279 -7.08 -25.17 -3.65
CA LEU A 279 -6.67 -24.98 -5.04
C LEU A 279 -7.05 -26.18 -5.92
N ALA A 280 -6.87 -27.41 -5.39
CA ALA A 280 -7.25 -28.65 -6.06
C ALA A 280 -8.75 -28.76 -6.41
N ARG A 281 -9.62 -27.93 -5.82
CA ARG A 281 -11.07 -27.90 -6.04
C ARG A 281 -11.54 -26.68 -6.82
N GLN A 282 -10.66 -25.71 -7.03
CA GLN A 282 -10.99 -24.50 -7.79
C GLN A 282 -11.03 -24.77 -9.29
N ALA A 283 -11.80 -23.94 -10.01
CA ALA A 283 -11.71 -23.89 -11.46
C ALA A 283 -10.29 -23.46 -11.89
N PRO A 284 -9.69 -24.09 -12.91
CA PRO A 284 -8.38 -23.70 -13.39
C PRO A 284 -8.35 -22.27 -13.94
N ALA A 285 -7.29 -21.53 -13.62
CA ALA A 285 -7.02 -20.22 -14.17
C ALA A 285 -5.51 -19.98 -14.27
N THR A 286 -5.05 -19.23 -15.27
CA THR A 286 -3.62 -19.02 -15.51
C THR A 286 -2.91 -18.37 -14.32
N GLY A 287 -3.54 -17.37 -13.69
CA GLY A 287 -2.98 -16.71 -12.50
C GLY A 287 -2.82 -17.66 -11.32
N ARG A 288 -3.81 -18.55 -11.09
CA ARG A 288 -3.76 -19.59 -10.05
C ARG A 288 -2.61 -20.57 -10.32
N TYR A 289 -2.45 -20.99 -11.57
CA TYR A 289 -1.37 -21.88 -12.00
C TYR A 289 0.02 -21.26 -11.74
N VAL A 290 0.22 -20.02 -12.20
CA VAL A 290 1.51 -19.32 -12.08
C VAL A 290 1.88 -19.11 -10.61
N ASN A 291 0.95 -18.66 -9.76
CA ASN A 291 1.19 -18.50 -8.33
C ASN A 291 1.54 -19.85 -7.66
N ALA A 292 0.76 -20.89 -7.92
CA ALA A 292 0.99 -22.22 -7.35
C ALA A 292 2.33 -22.83 -7.79
N ALA A 293 2.71 -22.66 -9.06
CA ALA A 293 4.01 -23.09 -9.56
C ALA A 293 5.17 -22.31 -8.93
N ALA A 294 5.03 -20.99 -8.77
CA ALA A 294 6.04 -20.18 -8.09
C ALA A 294 6.23 -20.57 -6.62
N ILE A 295 5.13 -20.87 -5.90
CA ILE A 295 5.18 -21.41 -4.54
C ILE A 295 5.89 -22.77 -4.52
N ALA A 296 5.54 -23.68 -5.43
CA ALA A 296 6.16 -25.00 -5.52
C ALA A 296 7.66 -24.93 -5.83
N ASP A 297 8.08 -24.03 -6.73
CA ASP A 297 9.48 -23.80 -7.08
C ASP A 297 10.28 -23.23 -5.90
N HIS A 298 9.71 -22.27 -5.18
CA HIS A 298 10.31 -21.76 -3.95
C HIS A 298 10.54 -22.89 -2.94
N LEU A 299 9.50 -23.69 -2.67
CA LEU A 299 9.60 -24.81 -1.74
C LEU A 299 10.64 -25.85 -2.20
N ALA A 300 10.72 -26.15 -3.49
CA ALA A 300 11.70 -27.10 -4.03
C ALA A 300 13.14 -26.59 -3.99
N SER A 301 13.34 -25.27 -4.12
CA SER A 301 14.65 -24.63 -4.18
C SER A 301 15.30 -24.37 -2.81
N LYS A 302 14.51 -24.34 -1.73
CA LYS A 302 15.00 -24.09 -0.37
C LYS A 302 15.32 -25.37 0.39
N ALA A 303 16.30 -25.27 1.28
CA ALA A 303 16.60 -26.35 2.22
C ALA A 303 15.44 -26.48 3.24
N PRO A 304 15.03 -27.70 3.64
CA PRO A 304 13.91 -27.91 4.57
C PRO A 304 14.04 -27.12 5.89
N GLU A 305 15.27 -26.95 6.37
CA GLU A 305 15.61 -26.22 7.60
C GLU A 305 15.29 -24.72 7.47
N GLN A 306 15.38 -24.16 6.26
CA GLN A 306 15.04 -22.76 6.01
C GLN A 306 13.53 -22.54 6.05
N ILE A 307 12.73 -23.52 5.65
CA ILE A 307 11.27 -23.47 5.70
C ILE A 307 10.75 -23.85 7.11
N GLY A 308 11.61 -24.35 8.00
CA GLY A 308 11.23 -24.78 9.35
C GLY A 308 10.42 -26.07 9.36
N CYS A 309 10.60 -26.95 8.37
CA CYS A 309 9.86 -28.20 8.25
C CYS A 309 10.77 -29.41 7.96
N ALA A 310 10.26 -30.61 8.24
CA ALA A 310 10.94 -31.84 7.88
C ALA A 310 11.00 -32.01 6.34
N PRO A 311 12.08 -32.60 5.78
CA PRO A 311 12.23 -32.81 4.33
C PRO A 311 11.03 -33.51 3.69
N GLU A 312 10.48 -34.53 4.37
CA GLU A 312 9.36 -35.33 3.88
C GLU A 312 8.09 -34.49 3.72
N HIS A 313 7.93 -33.50 4.61
CA HIS A 313 6.78 -32.62 4.61
C HIS A 313 6.86 -31.61 3.45
N ARG A 314 8.01 -30.99 3.24
CA ARG A 314 8.29 -30.15 2.07
C ARG A 314 8.02 -30.91 0.77
N ASP A 315 8.55 -32.13 0.66
CA ASP A 315 8.40 -32.97 -0.53
C ASP A 315 6.95 -33.40 -0.76
N HIS A 316 6.19 -33.60 0.31
CA HIS A 316 4.75 -33.81 0.20
C HIS A 316 4.03 -32.57 -0.34
N LEU A 317 4.29 -31.38 0.20
CA LEU A 317 3.69 -30.13 -0.30
C LEU A 317 4.01 -29.88 -1.77
N VAL A 318 5.28 -30.00 -2.18
CA VAL A 318 5.70 -29.83 -3.58
C VAL A 318 4.95 -30.80 -4.48
N ARG A 319 4.88 -32.09 -4.11
CA ARG A 319 4.12 -33.09 -4.88
C ARG A 319 2.63 -32.77 -4.96
N SER A 320 2.02 -32.27 -3.89
CA SER A 320 0.61 -31.88 -3.87
C SER A 320 0.33 -30.72 -4.82
N TYR A 321 1.21 -29.71 -4.89
CA TYR A 321 1.06 -28.63 -5.89
C TYR A 321 1.24 -29.15 -7.31
N LEU A 322 2.29 -29.94 -7.58
CA LEU A 322 2.52 -30.51 -8.91
C LEU A 322 1.37 -31.39 -9.37
N ALA A 323 0.77 -32.19 -8.49
CA ALA A 323 -0.39 -33.02 -8.80
C ALA A 323 -1.64 -32.21 -9.23
N VAL A 324 -1.77 -30.95 -8.80
CA VAL A 324 -2.81 -30.04 -9.30
C VAL A 324 -2.40 -29.46 -10.65
N LEU A 325 -1.17 -28.96 -10.75
CA LEU A 325 -0.64 -28.31 -11.96
C LEU A 325 -0.53 -29.27 -13.16
N ASP A 326 -0.35 -30.57 -12.91
CA ASP A 326 -0.25 -31.61 -13.94
C ASP A 326 -1.61 -32.15 -14.39
N ARG A 327 -2.74 -31.63 -13.89
CA ARG A 327 -4.06 -31.99 -14.42
C ARG A 327 -4.29 -31.40 -15.81
N GLU A 328 -5.13 -32.05 -16.61
CA GLU A 328 -5.33 -31.67 -18.01
C GLU A 328 -6.03 -30.32 -18.14
N GLU A 329 -7.07 -30.10 -17.36
CA GLU A 329 -7.82 -28.85 -17.32
C GLU A 329 -6.94 -27.65 -16.89
N TRP A 330 -5.95 -27.87 -16.03
CA TRP A 330 -4.98 -26.84 -15.61
C TRP A 330 -3.94 -26.55 -16.69
N CYS A 331 -3.42 -27.59 -17.34
CA CYS A 331 -2.50 -27.42 -18.47
C CYS A 331 -3.16 -26.68 -19.64
N GLN A 332 -4.41 -27.02 -19.97
CA GLN A 332 -5.16 -26.39 -21.05
C GLN A 332 -5.45 -24.92 -20.76
N ALA A 333 -5.84 -24.58 -19.53
CA ALA A 333 -6.11 -23.20 -19.13
C ALA A 333 -4.90 -22.28 -19.34
N VAL A 334 -3.70 -22.75 -18.97
CA VAL A 334 -2.46 -21.98 -19.19
C VAL A 334 -2.14 -21.86 -20.67
N ARG A 335 -2.15 -22.97 -21.41
CA ARG A 335 -1.82 -22.99 -22.85
C ARG A 335 -2.71 -22.06 -23.66
N ALA A 336 -3.99 -21.98 -23.32
CA ALA A 336 -4.94 -21.07 -23.97
C ALA A 336 -4.61 -19.57 -23.76
N ASP A 337 -3.80 -19.24 -22.75
CA ASP A 337 -3.55 -17.86 -22.32
C ASP A 337 -2.10 -17.40 -22.54
N LEU A 338 -1.20 -18.29 -22.96
CA LEU A 338 0.23 -18.01 -23.20
C LEU A 338 0.46 -16.82 -24.15
N HIS A 339 -0.46 -16.59 -25.10
CA HIS A 339 -0.33 -15.55 -26.12
C HIS A 339 -0.57 -14.12 -25.62
N ARG A 340 -1.09 -13.91 -24.40
CA ARG A 340 -1.42 -12.56 -23.91
C ARG A 340 -0.26 -11.80 -23.29
N ASN A 341 0.82 -12.48 -22.88
CA ASN A 341 1.99 -11.86 -22.23
C ASN A 341 3.28 -12.66 -22.51
N GLU A 342 3.75 -12.61 -23.76
CA GLU A 342 4.83 -13.46 -24.26
C GLU A 342 6.14 -13.32 -23.44
N HIS A 343 6.51 -12.12 -23.02
CA HIS A 343 7.76 -11.90 -22.27
C HIS A 343 7.75 -12.52 -20.88
N PHE A 344 6.65 -12.36 -20.12
CA PHE A 344 6.54 -12.98 -18.79
C PHE A 344 6.53 -14.51 -18.91
N TYR A 345 5.74 -15.06 -19.84
CA TYR A 345 5.63 -16.51 -20.00
C TYR A 345 6.90 -17.15 -20.53
N ALA A 346 7.68 -16.48 -21.38
CA ALA A 346 8.99 -16.94 -21.80
C ALA A 346 9.93 -17.07 -20.60
N TRP A 347 10.05 -16.01 -19.78
CA TRP A 347 10.84 -16.06 -18.55
C TRP A 347 10.34 -17.17 -17.60
N PHE A 348 9.02 -17.27 -17.39
CA PHE A 348 8.44 -18.27 -16.51
C PHE A 348 8.71 -19.69 -16.99
N ALA A 349 8.62 -19.94 -18.30
CA ALA A 349 8.90 -21.23 -18.90
C ALA A 349 10.37 -21.64 -18.67
N ASP A 350 11.31 -20.74 -18.97
CA ASP A 350 12.75 -21.00 -18.88
C ASP A 350 13.24 -21.16 -17.44
N ASN A 351 12.58 -20.50 -16.47
CA ASN A 351 13.05 -20.46 -15.09
C ASN A 351 12.25 -21.38 -14.17
N VAL A 352 10.93 -21.21 -14.08
CA VAL A 352 10.10 -21.95 -13.12
C VAL A 352 9.64 -23.27 -13.72
N ALA A 353 9.05 -23.24 -14.92
CA ALA A 353 8.48 -24.43 -15.53
C ALA A 353 9.55 -25.48 -15.86
N ALA A 354 10.72 -25.07 -16.34
CA ALA A 354 11.84 -25.96 -16.62
C ALA A 354 12.38 -26.65 -15.35
N ARG A 355 12.56 -25.92 -14.25
CA ARG A 355 13.04 -26.47 -12.97
C ARG A 355 12.06 -27.48 -12.37
N LEU A 356 10.76 -27.18 -12.45
CA LEU A 356 9.69 -28.06 -11.97
C LEU A 356 9.25 -29.12 -12.99
N ARG A 357 9.72 -29.06 -14.24
CA ARG A 357 9.32 -29.91 -15.37
C ARG A 357 7.81 -29.91 -15.63
N LEU A 358 7.19 -28.74 -15.58
CA LEU A 358 5.73 -28.60 -15.67
C LEU A 358 5.17 -29.06 -17.02
N ARG A 359 4.19 -29.96 -16.98
CA ARG A 359 3.59 -30.58 -18.18
C ARG A 359 2.97 -29.59 -19.17
N ALA A 360 2.47 -28.46 -18.69
CA ALA A 360 1.88 -27.43 -19.53
C ALA A 360 2.87 -26.88 -20.58
N PHE A 361 4.17 -26.94 -20.31
CA PHE A 361 5.25 -26.34 -21.11
C PHE A 361 6.17 -27.36 -21.80
N THR A 362 5.98 -28.66 -21.57
CA THR A 362 6.88 -29.73 -22.06
C THR A 362 6.34 -30.52 -23.26
N GLY A 363 5.38 -29.98 -24.03
CA GLY A 363 4.62 -30.73 -25.05
C GLY A 363 4.48 -30.08 -26.42
N GLY A 364 5.51 -29.38 -26.91
CA GLY A 364 5.50 -28.71 -28.22
C GLY A 364 6.02 -29.53 -29.41
N GLU A 365 6.09 -30.86 -29.32
CA GLU A 365 6.35 -31.74 -30.47
C GLU A 365 5.46 -32.99 -30.38
N THR A 366 4.35 -32.96 -31.12
CA THR A 366 3.73 -34.15 -31.74
C THR A 366 3.02 -33.72 -33.00
#